data_AF-A0A8H6VGL3-F1
#
_entry.id   AF-A0A8H6VGL3-F1
#
_cell.length_a   1.000
_cell.length_b   1.000
_cell.length_c   1.000
_cell.angle_alpha   90.00
_cell.angle_beta   90.00
_cell.angle_gamma   90.00
#
_symmetry.space_group_name_H-M   'P 1'
#
loop_
_entity.id
_entity.type
_entity.pdbx_description
1 polymer ?
#
loop_
_entity_poly.entity_id
_entity_poly.type
_entity_poly.pdbx_seq_one_letter_code
_entity_poly.pdbx_strand_id
1 'polypeptide(L)'
;MSAEKATHRPESFQPKGGRGGPGTPWSAEDLQTLKQLYEKGMERQDIAKQLGRSRNSVNAKITYARESQRWHRVVHKWDENQKKRLLELRDEGKTFREIGRILGRNGEGVRNKFRELRPGLSVRKWTDEDHEIASKLHSKGYTVYQIGREMNRHPSTVEYYVLDNQYQRHHSAKPWTPEEEFKMYKMHEAGFSPHEIADKLGRSRQIIWTRLTPRSSGVIRRFTPSEDAKLKELRESGKKWEEVRDLMPDRTILQLRGRWSLMNGSRKRRSR
;
A
#
# COMPACT_ATOMS: atom_id res chain seq x y z
N MET A 1 41.15 65.61 -50.54
CA MET A 1 40.64 64.21 -50.58
C MET A 1 41.46 63.42 -49.56
N SER A 2 41.20 63.49 -48.25
CA SER A 2 39.93 63.62 -47.50
C SER A 2 39.12 62.32 -47.51
N ALA A 3 39.39 61.46 -46.51
CA ALA A 3 38.53 60.35 -46.10
C ALA A 3 38.95 59.87 -44.69
N GLU A 4 38.42 60.48 -43.64
CA GLU A 4 38.46 59.89 -42.30
C GLU A 4 37.53 58.66 -42.24
N LYS A 5 37.95 57.59 -41.56
CA LYS A 5 37.03 56.58 -41.00
C LYS A 5 37.55 56.01 -39.67
N ALA A 6 37.26 56.71 -38.59
CA ALA A 6 37.02 56.03 -37.32
C ALA A 6 35.59 55.44 -37.31
N THR A 7 35.37 54.33 -36.61
CA THR A 7 34.25 54.13 -35.64
C THR A 7 34.23 52.70 -35.08
N HIS A 8 33.81 52.61 -33.82
CA HIS A 8 33.26 51.44 -33.12
C HIS A 8 33.72 50.02 -33.49
N ARG A 9 34.70 49.54 -32.70
CA ARG A 9 34.62 48.18 -32.17
C ARG A 9 33.43 48.12 -31.18
N PRO A 10 32.42 47.26 -31.36
CA PRO A 10 31.24 47.24 -30.51
C PRO A 10 31.56 46.75 -29.08
N GLU A 11 30.68 47.09 -28.15
CA GLU A 11 30.85 46.89 -26.71
C GLU A 11 31.00 45.42 -26.28
N SER A 12 31.50 45.27 -25.06
CA SER A 12 31.73 43.98 -24.39
C SER A 12 30.46 43.12 -24.33
N PHE A 13 30.44 42.03 -25.09
CA PHE A 13 29.50 40.94 -24.88
C PHE A 13 29.84 40.24 -23.54
N GLN A 14 29.31 40.77 -22.44
CA GLN A 14 29.52 40.17 -21.12
C GLN A 14 28.94 38.73 -21.11
N PRO A 15 29.71 37.73 -20.66
CA PRO A 15 29.25 36.34 -20.65
C PRO A 15 28.10 36.20 -19.65
N LYS A 16 26.87 35.96 -20.15
CA LYS A 16 25.71 35.69 -19.30
C LYS A 16 26.00 34.47 -18.41
N GLY A 17 25.85 34.64 -17.10
CA GLY A 17 26.28 33.70 -16.07
C GLY A 17 25.90 32.24 -16.35
N GLY A 18 26.86 31.33 -16.13
CA GLY A 18 26.72 29.92 -16.48
C GLY A 18 25.54 29.25 -15.77
N ARG A 19 24.66 28.61 -16.56
CA ARG A 19 23.53 27.82 -16.05
C ARG A 19 24.07 26.63 -15.26
N GLY A 20 24.03 26.71 -13.93
CA GLY A 20 24.75 25.82 -13.02
C GLY A 20 24.30 24.36 -13.08
N GLY A 21 25.13 23.52 -13.71
CA GLY A 21 24.93 22.07 -13.78
C GLY A 21 25.15 21.34 -12.46
N PRO A 22 25.10 19.99 -12.46
CA PRO A 22 25.39 19.19 -11.28
C PRO A 22 26.80 19.49 -10.73
N GLY A 23 26.86 20.04 -9.51
CA GLY A 23 28.11 20.39 -8.82
C GLY A 23 28.45 21.89 -8.78
N THR A 24 27.80 22.75 -9.58
CA THR A 24 28.10 24.20 -9.55
C THR A 24 27.74 24.84 -8.20
N PRO A 25 28.63 25.63 -7.57
CA PRO A 25 28.33 26.39 -6.36
C PRO A 25 27.10 27.30 -6.50
N TRP A 26 26.45 27.64 -5.39
CA TRP A 26 25.29 28.54 -5.38
C TRP A 26 25.75 30.01 -5.41
N SER A 27 25.33 30.79 -6.41
CA SER A 27 25.58 32.24 -6.45
C SER A 27 24.63 33.01 -5.52
N ALA A 28 24.95 34.27 -5.21
CA ALA A 28 24.04 35.14 -4.44
C ALA A 28 22.70 35.36 -5.19
N GLU A 29 22.76 35.52 -6.50
CA GLU A 29 21.61 35.68 -7.41
C GLU A 29 20.71 34.44 -7.43
N ASP A 30 21.30 33.25 -7.50
CA ASP A 30 20.58 31.97 -7.41
C ASP A 30 19.87 31.85 -6.06
N LEU A 31 20.50 32.29 -4.96
CA LEU A 31 19.91 32.23 -3.63
C LEU A 31 18.79 33.24 -3.43
N GLN A 32 18.93 34.46 -3.96
CA GLN A 32 17.87 35.46 -3.95
C GLN A 32 16.67 34.99 -4.79
N THR A 33 16.92 34.43 -5.97
CA THR A 33 15.88 33.87 -6.86
C THR A 33 15.21 32.65 -6.22
N LEU A 34 15.99 31.72 -5.65
CA LEU A 34 15.50 30.56 -4.90
C LEU A 34 14.58 31.00 -3.75
N LYS A 35 15.00 32.00 -2.98
CA LYS A 35 14.21 32.57 -1.88
C LYS A 35 12.87 33.09 -2.38
N GLN A 36 12.89 34.00 -3.36
CA GLN A 36 11.66 34.61 -3.90
C GLN A 36 10.68 33.56 -4.45
N LEU A 37 11.15 32.58 -5.22
CA LEU A 37 10.29 31.53 -5.79
C LEU A 37 9.73 30.59 -4.72
N TYR A 38 10.52 30.28 -3.69
CA TYR A 38 10.09 29.45 -2.56
C TYR A 38 9.07 30.16 -1.65
N GLU A 39 9.30 31.45 -1.36
CA GLU A 39 8.37 32.29 -0.58
C GLU A 39 7.04 32.49 -1.33
N LYS A 40 7.09 32.73 -2.65
CA LYS A 40 5.94 32.69 -3.58
C LYS A 40 5.28 31.30 -3.72
N GLY A 41 5.75 30.29 -2.99
CA GLY A 41 5.07 29.01 -2.84
C GLY A 41 5.27 28.01 -4.00
N MET A 42 6.10 28.29 -5.00
CA MET A 42 6.30 27.44 -6.19
C MET A 42 6.77 26.01 -5.82
N GLU A 43 6.46 24.99 -6.66
CA GLU A 43 6.98 23.64 -6.41
C GLU A 43 8.49 23.57 -6.64
N ARG A 44 9.22 22.90 -5.74
CA ARG A 44 10.67 22.65 -5.82
C ARG A 44 11.13 22.06 -7.17
N GLN A 45 10.27 21.37 -7.91
CA GLN A 45 10.60 20.88 -9.26
C GLN A 45 10.59 21.96 -10.34
N ASP A 46 9.68 22.93 -10.26
CA ASP A 46 9.60 24.01 -11.24
C ASP A 46 10.64 25.10 -10.92
N ILE A 47 10.89 25.35 -9.63
CA ILE A 47 12.06 26.10 -9.15
C ILE A 47 13.37 25.47 -9.71
N ALA A 48 13.49 24.14 -9.65
CA ALA A 48 14.67 23.44 -10.18
C ALA A 48 14.84 23.61 -11.70
N LYS A 49 13.75 23.52 -12.48
CA LYS A 49 13.79 23.83 -13.92
C LYS A 49 14.21 25.29 -14.17
N GLN A 50 13.61 26.23 -13.45
CA GLN A 50 13.82 27.67 -13.65
C GLN A 50 15.26 28.10 -13.31
N LEU A 51 15.88 27.49 -12.29
CA LEU A 51 17.29 27.70 -11.93
C LEU A 51 18.26 26.81 -12.72
N GLY A 52 17.78 25.91 -13.58
CA GLY A 52 18.62 24.92 -14.28
C GLY A 52 19.29 23.86 -13.40
N ARG A 53 18.96 23.82 -12.10
CA ARG A 53 19.62 22.98 -11.07
C ARG A 53 18.84 21.69 -10.81
N SER A 54 19.47 20.69 -10.18
CA SER A 54 18.80 19.44 -9.83
C SER A 54 17.76 19.63 -8.70
N ARG A 55 16.65 18.87 -8.75
CA ARG A 55 15.61 18.86 -7.69
C ARG A 55 16.20 18.59 -6.30
N ASN A 56 17.25 17.76 -6.21
CA ASN A 56 17.92 17.44 -4.95
C ASN A 56 18.79 18.60 -4.42
N SER A 57 19.50 19.33 -5.30
CA SER A 57 20.28 20.52 -4.90
C SER A 57 19.37 21.63 -4.37
N VAL A 58 18.27 21.91 -5.08
CA VAL A 58 17.21 22.84 -4.65
C VAL A 58 16.60 22.41 -3.32
N ASN A 59 16.30 21.11 -3.16
CA ASN A 59 15.72 20.58 -1.93
C ASN A 59 16.66 20.74 -0.72
N ALA A 60 17.94 20.37 -0.87
CA ALA A 60 18.94 20.50 0.18
C ALA A 60 19.16 21.96 0.59
N LYS A 61 19.28 22.89 -0.38
CA LYS A 61 19.52 24.30 -0.08
C LYS A 61 18.31 24.97 0.59
N ILE A 62 17.08 24.62 0.19
CA ILE A 62 15.86 25.04 0.88
C ILE A 62 15.80 24.51 2.31
N THR A 63 16.10 23.22 2.55
CA THR A 63 16.10 22.65 3.92
C THR A 63 17.07 23.42 4.83
N TYR A 64 18.34 23.54 4.39
CA TYR A 64 19.36 24.29 5.13
C TYR A 64 18.92 25.75 5.41
N ALA A 65 18.32 26.44 4.44
CA ALA A 65 17.89 27.83 4.61
C ALA A 65 16.63 28.00 5.48
N ARG A 66 15.78 26.96 5.61
CA ARG A 66 14.69 26.95 6.62
C ARG A 66 15.24 26.88 8.04
N GLU A 67 16.27 26.07 8.24
CA GLU A 67 16.86 25.79 9.55
C GLU A 67 17.80 26.92 10.00
N SER A 68 18.72 27.35 9.13
CA SER A 68 19.73 28.38 9.44
C SER A 68 19.23 29.82 9.24
N GLN A 69 18.39 30.07 8.23
CA GLN A 69 17.98 31.41 7.81
C GLN A 69 16.46 31.68 7.97
N ARG A 70 15.74 30.77 8.63
CA ARG A 70 14.29 30.87 8.91
C ARG A 70 13.41 31.17 7.68
N TRP A 71 13.75 30.63 6.51
CA TRP A 71 12.93 30.83 5.29
C TRP A 71 11.51 30.23 5.45
N HIS A 72 10.50 31.10 5.47
CA HIS A 72 9.10 30.69 5.59
C HIS A 72 8.44 30.55 4.21
N ARG A 73 7.70 29.45 3.99
CA ARG A 73 6.86 29.30 2.80
C ARG A 73 5.47 29.86 3.11
N VAL A 74 4.88 30.64 2.20
CA VAL A 74 3.48 31.05 2.33
C VAL A 74 2.58 29.82 2.34
N VAL A 75 1.93 29.58 3.48
CA VAL A 75 0.94 28.50 3.64
C VAL A 75 -0.41 29.02 3.16
N HIS A 76 -0.64 28.94 1.85
CA HIS A 76 -1.93 29.27 1.25
C HIS A 76 -3.02 28.36 1.85
N LYS A 77 -3.89 28.92 2.70
CA LYS A 77 -5.10 28.25 3.21
C LYS A 77 -6.04 27.87 2.05
N TRP A 78 -6.97 26.95 2.29
CA TRP A 78 -7.98 26.55 1.30
C TRP A 78 -9.28 27.31 1.55
N ASP A 79 -9.69 28.16 0.62
CA ASP A 79 -11.00 28.83 0.61
C ASP A 79 -12.12 27.92 0.07
N GLU A 80 -13.38 28.33 0.25
CA GLU A 80 -14.55 27.55 -0.16
C GLU A 80 -14.67 27.36 -1.69
N ASN A 81 -14.24 28.34 -2.48
CA ASN A 81 -14.30 28.24 -3.94
C ASN A 81 -13.30 27.18 -4.45
N GLN A 82 -12.09 27.15 -3.89
CA GLN A 82 -11.10 26.12 -4.19
C GLN A 82 -11.52 24.74 -3.69
N LYS A 83 -12.17 24.63 -2.51
CA LYS A 83 -12.75 23.37 -2.02
C LYS A 83 -13.85 22.87 -2.95
N LYS A 84 -14.78 23.74 -3.37
CA LYS A 84 -15.87 23.40 -4.29
C LYS A 84 -15.33 22.98 -5.66
N ARG A 85 -14.45 23.78 -6.28
CA ARG A 85 -13.87 23.49 -7.59
C ARG A 85 -13.01 22.23 -7.58
N LEU A 86 -12.34 21.91 -6.46
CA LEU A 86 -11.63 20.64 -6.26
C LEU A 86 -12.57 19.43 -6.31
N LEU A 87 -13.78 19.52 -5.73
CA LEU A 87 -14.78 18.45 -5.76
C LEU A 87 -15.35 18.30 -7.17
N GLU A 88 -15.79 19.40 -7.78
CA GLU A 88 -16.27 19.43 -9.18
C GLU A 88 -15.25 18.79 -10.12
N LEU A 89 -13.98 19.20 -10.09
CA LEU A 89 -12.92 18.65 -10.94
C LEU A 89 -12.63 17.15 -10.68
N ARG A 90 -12.89 16.62 -9.47
CA ARG A 90 -12.77 15.17 -9.19
C ARG A 90 -13.98 14.39 -9.68
N ASP A 91 -15.16 14.97 -9.65
CA ASP A 91 -16.37 14.38 -10.22
C ASP A 91 -16.36 14.48 -11.77
N GLU A 92 -15.68 15.48 -12.35
CA GLU A 92 -15.21 15.54 -13.76
C GLU A 92 -14.07 14.52 -14.07
N GLY A 93 -13.62 13.74 -13.08
CA GLY A 93 -12.61 12.69 -13.23
C GLY A 93 -11.13 13.12 -13.24
N LYS A 94 -10.82 14.43 -13.32
CA LYS A 94 -9.43 14.95 -13.44
C LYS A 94 -8.52 14.43 -12.33
N THR A 95 -7.29 14.05 -12.65
CA THR A 95 -6.33 13.56 -11.64
C THR A 95 -5.95 14.66 -10.65
N PHE A 96 -5.57 14.29 -9.42
CA PHE A 96 -5.12 15.27 -8.42
C PHE A 96 -3.93 16.13 -8.91
N ARG A 97 -3.11 15.63 -9.85
CA ARG A 97 -2.00 16.37 -10.47
C ARG A 97 -2.48 17.46 -11.44
N GLU A 98 -3.52 17.17 -12.23
CA GLU A 98 -4.15 18.16 -13.13
C GLU A 98 -4.90 19.21 -12.31
N ILE A 99 -5.67 18.80 -11.31
CA ILE A 99 -6.34 19.71 -10.37
C ILE A 99 -5.32 20.59 -9.65
N GLY A 100 -4.16 20.04 -9.31
CA GLY A 100 -3.03 20.79 -8.78
C GLY A 100 -2.61 21.93 -9.72
N ARG A 101 -2.40 21.64 -11.00
CA ARG A 101 -2.08 22.67 -12.01
C ARG A 101 -3.18 23.72 -12.13
N ILE A 102 -4.45 23.29 -12.20
CA ILE A 102 -5.62 24.18 -12.36
C ILE A 102 -5.79 25.13 -11.15
N LEU A 103 -5.55 24.65 -9.92
CA LEU A 103 -5.73 25.42 -8.69
C LEU A 103 -4.42 26.07 -8.16
N GLY A 104 -3.32 26.00 -8.91
CA GLY A 104 -2.00 26.49 -8.46
C GLY A 104 -1.44 25.76 -7.23
N ARG A 105 -1.81 24.49 -7.01
CA ARG A 105 -1.45 23.68 -5.83
C ARG A 105 -0.59 22.46 -6.21
N ASN A 106 0.19 21.96 -5.24
CA ASN A 106 0.75 20.61 -5.33
C ASN A 106 -0.41 19.59 -5.30
N GLY A 107 -0.44 18.66 -6.26
CA GLY A 107 -1.45 17.60 -6.36
C GLY A 107 -1.56 16.69 -5.13
N GLU A 108 -0.47 16.48 -4.37
CA GLU A 108 -0.56 15.76 -3.09
C GLU A 108 -1.29 16.60 -2.02
N GLY A 109 -1.19 17.93 -2.09
CA GLY A 109 -2.00 18.84 -1.26
C GLY A 109 -3.48 18.79 -1.65
N VAL A 110 -3.79 18.70 -2.95
CA VAL A 110 -5.16 18.48 -3.46
C VAL A 110 -5.72 17.14 -2.95
N ARG A 111 -4.96 16.05 -3.09
CA ARG A 111 -5.33 14.70 -2.63
C ARG A 111 -5.67 14.66 -1.14
N ASN A 112 -4.84 15.30 -0.31
CA ASN A 112 -5.08 15.35 1.12
C ASN A 112 -6.26 16.27 1.48
N LYS A 113 -6.48 17.38 0.76
CA LYS A 113 -7.70 18.18 0.96
C LYS A 113 -8.97 17.45 0.51
N PHE A 114 -8.93 16.69 -0.58
CA PHE A 114 -10.06 15.85 -1.00
C PHE A 114 -10.45 14.82 0.06
N ARG A 115 -9.45 14.21 0.73
CA ARG A 115 -9.67 13.28 1.84
C ARG A 115 -10.26 13.94 3.08
N GLU A 116 -9.89 15.20 3.35
CA GLU A 116 -10.49 16.02 4.42
C GLU A 116 -11.94 16.41 4.11
N LEU A 117 -12.26 16.69 2.84
CA LEU A 117 -13.60 17.12 2.39
C LEU A 117 -14.59 15.96 2.17
N ARG A 118 -14.12 14.76 1.85
CA ARG A 118 -14.93 13.53 1.80
C ARG A 118 -14.32 12.45 2.71
N PRO A 119 -14.43 12.60 4.04
CA PRO A 119 -14.00 11.56 4.98
C PRO A 119 -14.80 10.26 4.75
N GLY A 120 -14.17 9.11 4.98
CA GLY A 120 -14.80 7.78 4.82
C GLY A 120 -14.57 7.10 3.46
N LEU A 121 -14.50 7.85 2.35
CA LEU A 121 -14.42 7.35 0.95
C LEU A 121 -13.33 6.28 0.65
N SER A 122 -12.33 6.16 1.54
CA SER A 122 -11.10 5.38 1.35
C SER A 122 -10.77 4.43 2.52
N VAL A 123 -11.63 4.30 3.55
CA VAL A 123 -11.25 3.66 4.83
C VAL A 123 -12.11 2.45 5.22
N ARG A 124 -13.41 2.44 4.93
CA ARG A 124 -14.26 1.24 5.17
C ARG A 124 -13.75 0.09 4.28
N LYS A 125 -13.55 -1.11 4.86
CA LYS A 125 -13.25 -2.34 4.09
C LYS A 125 -14.35 -2.63 3.06
N TRP A 126 -14.05 -3.40 2.03
CA TRP A 126 -15.09 -3.99 1.18
C TRP A 126 -15.74 -5.15 1.94
N THR A 127 -17.07 -5.21 1.92
CA THR A 127 -17.87 -6.27 2.54
C THR A 127 -18.56 -7.12 1.47
N ASP A 128 -19.29 -8.16 1.87
CA ASP A 128 -19.94 -9.08 0.93
C ASP A 128 -21.15 -8.38 0.26
N GLU A 129 -21.85 -7.55 1.02
CA GLU A 129 -22.92 -6.66 0.57
C GLU A 129 -22.39 -5.55 -0.35
N ASP A 130 -21.21 -4.97 -0.06
CA ASP A 130 -20.55 -4.03 -0.98
C ASP A 130 -20.30 -4.70 -2.35
N HIS A 131 -19.89 -5.97 -2.40
CA HIS A 131 -19.66 -6.68 -3.67
C HIS A 131 -20.96 -7.06 -4.39
N GLU A 132 -22.00 -7.49 -3.68
CA GLU A 132 -23.31 -7.76 -4.29
C GLU A 132 -23.89 -6.49 -4.93
N ILE A 133 -23.93 -5.37 -4.18
CA ILE A 133 -24.44 -4.09 -4.67
C ILE A 133 -23.65 -3.62 -5.90
N ALA A 134 -22.31 -3.64 -5.83
CA ALA A 134 -21.46 -3.21 -6.94
C ALA A 134 -21.68 -4.07 -8.20
N SER A 135 -21.75 -5.39 -8.04
CA SER A 135 -21.98 -6.33 -9.15
C SER A 135 -23.38 -6.19 -9.75
N LYS A 136 -24.39 -5.93 -8.93
CA LYS A 136 -25.81 -5.73 -9.31
C LYS A 136 -26.08 -4.39 -9.99
N LEU A 137 -25.25 -3.38 -9.73
CA LEU A 137 -25.24 -2.13 -10.49
C LEU A 137 -24.48 -2.31 -11.82
N HIS A 138 -23.34 -3.01 -11.79
CA HIS A 138 -22.55 -3.29 -13.01
C HIS A 138 -23.33 -4.14 -14.03
N SER A 139 -24.07 -5.17 -13.60
CA SER A 139 -24.93 -5.97 -14.49
C SER A 139 -26.13 -5.20 -15.05
N LYS A 140 -26.50 -4.06 -14.46
CA LYS A 140 -27.45 -3.09 -15.02
C LYS A 140 -26.79 -2.08 -15.98
N GLY A 141 -25.52 -2.25 -16.32
CA GLY A 141 -24.77 -1.36 -17.21
C GLY A 141 -24.29 -0.05 -16.56
N TYR A 142 -24.30 0.07 -15.23
CA TYR A 142 -23.77 1.26 -14.56
C TYR A 142 -22.24 1.29 -14.71
N THR A 143 -21.69 2.43 -15.13
CA THR A 143 -20.24 2.62 -15.17
C THR A 143 -19.63 2.62 -13.77
N VAL A 144 -18.35 2.24 -13.67
CA VAL A 144 -17.53 2.27 -12.45
C VAL A 144 -17.65 3.60 -11.67
N TYR A 145 -17.78 4.72 -12.38
CA TYR A 145 -17.97 6.05 -11.78
C TYR A 145 -19.37 6.26 -11.18
N GLN A 146 -20.43 5.76 -11.84
CA GLN A 146 -21.79 5.80 -11.30
C GLN A 146 -21.92 4.89 -10.08
N ILE A 147 -21.37 3.67 -10.13
CA ILE A 147 -21.33 2.73 -9.00
C ILE A 147 -20.57 3.35 -7.81
N GLY A 148 -19.41 3.97 -8.07
CA GLY A 148 -18.64 4.66 -7.04
C GLY A 148 -19.42 5.79 -6.36
N ARG A 149 -20.15 6.60 -7.14
CA ARG A 149 -21.05 7.62 -6.59
C ARG A 149 -22.16 7.00 -5.73
N GLU A 150 -22.86 6.01 -6.26
CA GLU A 150 -24.02 5.37 -5.62
C GLU A 150 -23.65 4.75 -4.25
N MET A 151 -22.52 4.04 -4.21
CA MET A 151 -22.04 3.37 -2.99
C MET A 151 -21.21 4.28 -2.07
N ASN A 152 -20.99 5.55 -2.42
CA ASN A 152 -20.00 6.43 -1.79
C ASN A 152 -18.61 5.76 -1.65
N ARG A 153 -18.12 5.20 -2.76
CA ARG A 153 -16.81 4.54 -2.92
C ARG A 153 -15.99 5.22 -4.02
N HIS A 154 -14.67 5.15 -3.94
CA HIS A 154 -13.82 5.66 -5.03
C HIS A 154 -13.93 4.74 -6.27
N PRO A 155 -14.07 5.28 -7.51
CA PRO A 155 -14.25 4.46 -8.71
C PRO A 155 -13.19 3.36 -8.91
N SER A 156 -11.90 3.69 -8.74
CA SER A 156 -10.82 2.70 -8.87
C SER A 156 -10.87 1.56 -7.84
N THR A 157 -11.66 1.70 -6.78
CA THR A 157 -11.87 0.63 -5.79
C THR A 157 -13.04 -0.26 -6.22
N VAL A 158 -14.07 0.29 -6.88
CA VAL A 158 -15.11 -0.50 -7.57
C VAL A 158 -14.46 -1.35 -8.66
N GLU A 159 -13.66 -0.74 -9.52
CA GLU A 159 -12.87 -1.38 -10.59
C GLU A 159 -12.11 -2.61 -10.08
N TYR A 160 -11.29 -2.43 -9.04
CA TYR A 160 -10.49 -3.49 -8.43
C TYR A 160 -11.32 -4.66 -7.86
N TYR A 161 -12.51 -4.41 -7.28
CA TYR A 161 -13.33 -5.46 -6.68
C TYR A 161 -14.40 -6.06 -7.61
N VAL A 162 -14.76 -5.38 -8.70
CA VAL A 162 -15.80 -5.84 -9.66
C VAL A 162 -15.19 -6.34 -10.97
N LEU A 163 -14.24 -5.61 -11.57
CA LEU A 163 -13.68 -5.93 -12.89
C LEU A 163 -12.48 -6.87 -12.80
N ASP A 164 -11.50 -6.58 -11.92
CA ASP A 164 -10.32 -7.43 -11.73
C ASP A 164 -10.63 -8.75 -10.99
N ASN A 165 -11.88 -8.95 -10.57
CA ASN A 165 -12.40 -10.04 -9.76
C ASN A 165 -11.57 -10.36 -8.49
N GLN A 166 -10.90 -9.35 -7.93
CA GLN A 166 -10.06 -9.51 -6.74
C GLN A 166 -10.91 -9.84 -5.51
N TYR A 167 -12.19 -9.43 -5.50
CA TYR A 167 -13.11 -9.80 -4.43
C TYR A 167 -13.22 -11.33 -4.31
N GLN A 168 -13.54 -12.03 -5.39
CA GLN A 168 -13.61 -13.50 -5.36
C GLN A 168 -12.24 -14.13 -5.12
N ARG A 169 -11.13 -13.57 -5.62
CA ARG A 169 -9.78 -14.09 -5.32
C ARG A 169 -9.44 -14.03 -3.83
N HIS A 170 -9.87 -12.99 -3.12
CA HIS A 170 -9.64 -12.86 -1.67
C HIS A 170 -10.64 -13.68 -0.83
N HIS A 171 -11.88 -13.88 -1.26
CA HIS A 171 -12.92 -14.60 -0.49
C HIS A 171 -13.04 -16.09 -0.86
N SER A 172 -12.57 -16.52 -2.04
CA SER A 172 -12.38 -17.94 -2.38
C SER A 172 -11.30 -18.61 -1.53
N ALA A 173 -10.44 -17.84 -0.88
CA ALA A 173 -9.63 -18.26 0.25
C ALA A 173 -10.48 -18.49 1.52
N LYS A 174 -11.59 -19.25 1.39
CA LYS A 174 -12.44 -19.72 2.49
C LYS A 174 -11.55 -20.21 3.63
N PRO A 175 -11.78 -19.79 4.89
CA PRO A 175 -11.06 -20.35 6.02
C PRO A 175 -11.07 -21.88 6.00
N TRP A 176 -10.00 -22.49 6.48
CA TRP A 176 -9.96 -23.93 6.65
C TRP A 176 -10.66 -24.30 7.95
N THR A 177 -11.72 -25.09 7.85
CA THR A 177 -12.38 -25.68 9.02
C THR A 177 -11.51 -26.81 9.61
N PRO A 178 -11.58 -27.09 10.93
CA PRO A 178 -10.95 -28.27 11.52
C PRO A 178 -11.34 -29.58 10.83
N GLU A 179 -12.58 -29.66 10.34
CA GLU A 179 -13.16 -30.85 9.71
C GLU A 179 -12.62 -31.06 8.27
N GLU A 180 -12.41 -30.00 7.50
CA GLU A 180 -11.67 -30.07 6.23
C GLU A 180 -10.20 -30.44 6.45
N GLU A 181 -9.57 -29.86 7.47
CA GLU A 181 -8.15 -30.13 7.77
C GLU A 181 -7.95 -31.58 8.25
N PHE A 182 -8.89 -32.12 9.04
CA PHE A 182 -8.97 -33.52 9.38
C PHE A 182 -9.14 -34.41 8.14
N LYS A 183 -10.09 -34.09 7.25
CA LYS A 183 -10.32 -34.86 6.01
C LYS A 183 -9.09 -34.85 5.10
N MET A 184 -8.43 -33.70 4.95
CA MET A 184 -7.20 -33.55 4.16
C MET A 184 -6.08 -34.48 4.68
N TYR A 185 -5.79 -34.46 5.99
CA TYR A 185 -4.76 -35.34 6.55
C TYR A 185 -5.16 -36.82 6.47
N LYS A 186 -6.42 -37.18 6.78
CA LYS A 186 -6.89 -38.57 6.69
C LYS A 186 -6.81 -39.14 5.26
N MET A 187 -7.10 -38.33 4.24
CA MET A 187 -6.94 -38.75 2.85
C MET A 187 -5.46 -38.93 2.47
N HIS A 188 -4.57 -38.04 2.93
CA HIS A 188 -3.13 -38.18 2.70
C HIS A 188 -2.54 -39.42 3.40
N GLU A 189 -2.97 -39.71 4.62
CA GLU A 189 -2.61 -40.95 5.35
C GLU A 189 -3.14 -42.21 4.65
N ALA A 190 -4.28 -42.12 3.96
CA ALA A 190 -4.83 -43.17 3.10
C ALA A 190 -4.21 -43.20 1.68
N GLY A 191 -3.10 -42.49 1.45
CA GLY A 191 -2.33 -42.55 0.20
C GLY A 191 -2.86 -41.72 -0.99
N PHE A 192 -3.94 -40.95 -0.82
CA PHE A 192 -4.45 -40.08 -1.89
C PHE A 192 -3.43 -38.99 -2.24
N SER A 193 -3.27 -38.71 -3.53
CA SER A 193 -2.37 -37.66 -3.99
C SER A 193 -2.89 -36.25 -3.61
N PRO A 194 -2.01 -35.23 -3.50
CA PRO A 194 -2.42 -33.84 -3.32
C PRO A 194 -3.37 -33.31 -4.40
N HIS A 195 -3.45 -33.98 -5.56
CA HIS A 195 -4.40 -33.65 -6.64
C HIS A 195 -5.80 -34.16 -6.30
N GLU A 196 -5.95 -35.44 -5.98
CA GLU A 196 -7.25 -36.03 -5.62
C GLU A 196 -7.83 -35.43 -4.35
N ILE A 197 -6.98 -35.08 -3.37
CA ILE A 197 -7.39 -34.39 -2.14
C ILE A 197 -7.93 -32.99 -2.45
N ALA A 198 -7.31 -32.27 -3.38
CA ALA A 198 -7.75 -30.93 -3.78
C ALA A 198 -9.13 -30.99 -4.45
N ASP A 199 -9.28 -31.92 -5.39
CA ASP A 199 -10.48 -32.09 -6.18
C ASP A 199 -11.64 -32.61 -5.29
N LYS A 200 -11.38 -33.52 -4.34
CA LYS A 200 -12.36 -34.00 -3.33
C LYS A 200 -12.77 -32.95 -2.28
N LEU A 201 -11.94 -31.93 -2.03
CA LEU A 201 -12.24 -30.86 -1.05
C LEU A 201 -12.68 -29.55 -1.71
N GLY A 202 -12.70 -29.46 -3.05
CA GLY A 202 -12.99 -28.22 -3.77
C GLY A 202 -12.00 -27.09 -3.45
N ARG A 203 -10.73 -27.43 -3.20
CA ARG A 203 -9.65 -26.49 -2.83
C ARG A 203 -8.57 -26.45 -3.91
N SER A 204 -7.79 -25.38 -3.98
CA SER A 204 -6.65 -25.31 -4.90
C SER A 204 -5.56 -26.35 -4.54
N ARG A 205 -5.07 -27.08 -5.55
CA ARG A 205 -3.98 -28.06 -5.45
C ARG A 205 -2.72 -27.49 -4.76
N GLN A 206 -2.42 -26.21 -5.00
CA GLN A 206 -1.30 -25.53 -4.33
C GLN A 206 -1.53 -25.32 -2.83
N ILE A 207 -2.78 -25.13 -2.39
CA ILE A 207 -3.14 -24.97 -0.97
C ILE A 207 -3.08 -26.32 -0.25
N ILE A 208 -3.42 -27.42 -0.93
CA ILE A 208 -3.22 -28.79 -0.40
C ILE A 208 -1.73 -29.09 -0.29
N TRP A 209 -0.97 -28.92 -1.38
CA TRP A 209 0.47 -29.18 -1.41
C TRP A 209 1.20 -28.40 -0.30
N THR A 210 1.04 -27.08 -0.22
CA THR A 210 1.68 -26.23 0.80
C THR A 210 1.25 -26.50 2.26
N ARG A 211 0.20 -27.30 2.50
CA ARG A 211 -0.25 -27.75 3.83
C ARG A 211 0.25 -29.15 4.20
N LEU A 212 0.46 -30.02 3.20
CA LEU A 212 0.97 -31.38 3.37
C LEU A 212 2.51 -31.40 3.37
N THR A 213 3.18 -30.57 2.56
CA THR A 213 4.63 -30.43 2.60
C THR A 213 5.10 -29.91 3.96
N PRO A 214 6.05 -30.59 4.64
CA PRO A 214 6.78 -29.99 5.73
C PRO A 214 7.46 -28.71 5.26
N ARG A 215 7.17 -27.57 5.93
CA ARG A 215 7.97 -26.35 5.72
C ARG A 215 9.36 -26.56 6.31
N SER A 216 10.36 -25.97 5.67
CA SER A 216 11.77 -26.08 6.08
C SER A 216 11.99 -25.61 7.52
N SER A 217 13.07 -26.12 8.12
CA SER A 217 13.47 -25.94 9.52
C SER A 217 13.24 -24.53 10.06
N GLY A 218 12.26 -24.40 10.96
CA GLY A 218 11.91 -23.14 11.63
C GLY A 218 10.40 -22.90 11.75
N VAL A 219 9.59 -23.41 10.83
CA VAL A 219 8.12 -23.30 10.93
C VAL A 219 7.54 -24.53 11.63
N ILE A 220 6.85 -24.32 12.76
CA ILE A 220 6.23 -25.39 13.56
C ILE A 220 5.21 -26.16 12.70
N ARG A 221 5.50 -27.43 12.39
CA ARG A 221 4.58 -28.37 11.72
C ARG A 221 3.28 -28.46 12.54
N ARG A 222 2.11 -28.42 11.89
CA ARG A 222 0.82 -28.62 12.57
C ARG A 222 0.73 -30.05 13.11
N PHE A 223 -0.05 -30.26 14.16
CA PHE A 223 -0.43 -31.60 14.60
C PHE A 223 -1.44 -32.19 13.61
N THR A 224 -1.22 -33.44 13.23
CA THR A 224 -2.16 -34.26 12.46
C THR A 224 -3.22 -34.89 13.38
N PRO A 225 -4.37 -35.37 12.85
CA PRO A 225 -5.36 -36.07 13.66
C PRO A 225 -4.84 -37.36 14.28
N SER A 226 -3.91 -38.06 13.63
CA SER A 226 -3.25 -39.26 14.15
C SER A 226 -2.32 -38.92 15.31
N GLU A 227 -1.56 -37.82 15.23
CA GLU A 227 -0.78 -37.30 16.36
C GLU A 227 -1.66 -36.82 17.52
N ASP A 228 -2.81 -36.19 17.24
CA ASP A 228 -3.77 -35.79 18.28
C ASP A 228 -4.41 -37.00 18.98
N ALA A 229 -4.78 -38.03 18.21
CA ALA A 229 -5.33 -39.28 18.76
C ALA A 229 -4.29 -39.98 19.64
N LYS A 230 -3.04 -40.12 19.17
CA LYS A 230 -1.93 -40.69 19.94
C LYS A 230 -1.60 -39.85 21.17
N LEU A 231 -1.56 -38.52 21.06
CA LEU A 231 -1.36 -37.61 22.18
C LEU A 231 -2.49 -37.77 23.23
N LYS A 232 -3.73 -37.97 22.80
CA LYS A 232 -4.86 -38.23 23.69
C LYS A 232 -4.73 -39.56 24.40
N GLU A 233 -4.56 -40.65 23.66
CA GLU A 233 -4.37 -42.01 24.19
C GLU A 233 -3.26 -42.05 25.25
N LEU A 234 -2.07 -41.55 24.93
CA LEU A 234 -0.92 -41.56 25.86
C LEU A 234 -1.15 -40.69 27.10
N ARG A 235 -1.98 -39.64 27.02
CA ARG A 235 -2.31 -38.76 28.15
C ARG A 235 -3.46 -39.27 29.00
N GLU A 236 -4.40 -40.01 28.43
CA GLU A 236 -5.44 -40.74 29.15
C GLU A 236 -4.86 -42.00 29.82
N SER A 237 -3.85 -42.64 29.21
CA SER A 237 -3.05 -43.71 29.83
C SER A 237 -2.05 -43.21 30.91
N GLY A 238 -2.21 -41.98 31.41
CA GLY A 238 -1.46 -41.43 32.53
C GLY A 238 0.03 -41.08 32.30
N LYS A 239 0.58 -41.26 31.10
CA LYS A 239 2.03 -41.15 30.85
C LYS A 239 2.59 -39.75 31.09
N LYS A 240 3.83 -39.68 31.59
CA LYS A 240 4.56 -38.43 31.83
C LYS A 240 4.91 -37.74 30.50
N TRP A 241 5.11 -36.43 30.52
CA TRP A 241 5.33 -35.66 29.28
C TRP A 241 6.60 -36.05 28.53
N GLU A 242 7.57 -36.57 29.29
CA GLU A 242 8.86 -37.05 28.86
C GLU A 242 8.69 -38.38 28.09
N GLU A 243 7.89 -39.30 28.63
CA GLU A 243 7.47 -40.55 27.96
C GLU A 243 6.63 -40.27 26.69
N VAL A 244 5.76 -39.25 26.72
CA VAL A 244 4.97 -38.84 25.54
C VAL A 244 5.86 -38.25 24.44
N ARG A 245 6.90 -37.48 24.80
CA ARG A 245 7.94 -37.01 23.85
C ARG A 245 8.68 -38.20 23.23
N ASP A 246 9.07 -39.19 24.02
CA ASP A 246 9.87 -40.32 23.52
C ASP A 246 9.06 -41.22 22.57
N LEU A 247 7.73 -41.24 22.71
CA LEU A 247 6.79 -41.87 21.78
C LEU A 247 6.34 -40.95 20.63
N MET A 248 6.76 -39.68 20.60
CA MET A 248 6.47 -38.67 19.58
C MET A 248 7.70 -37.77 19.31
N PRO A 249 8.86 -38.33 18.90
CA PRO A 249 10.15 -37.63 18.91
C PRO A 249 10.21 -36.38 18.03
N ASP A 250 9.38 -36.30 16.98
CA ASP A 250 9.21 -35.10 16.14
C ASP A 250 8.62 -33.88 16.91
N ARG A 251 8.20 -34.06 18.16
CA ARG A 251 7.44 -33.07 18.96
C ARG A 251 8.11 -32.74 20.27
N THR A 252 8.27 -31.45 20.54
CA THR A 252 8.80 -31.00 21.83
C THR A 252 7.72 -31.05 22.93
N ILE A 253 8.14 -31.25 24.18
CA ILE A 253 7.24 -31.25 25.35
C ILE A 253 6.37 -29.99 25.41
N LEU A 254 6.90 -28.83 25.00
CA LEU A 254 6.16 -27.57 24.94
C LEU A 254 5.05 -27.58 23.88
N GLN A 255 5.31 -28.16 22.70
CA GLN A 255 4.30 -28.34 21.65
C GLN A 255 3.19 -29.31 22.09
N LEU A 256 3.57 -30.44 22.70
CA LEU A 256 2.66 -31.48 23.20
C LEU A 256 1.73 -30.92 24.31
N ARG A 257 2.29 -30.24 25.32
CA ARG A 257 1.53 -29.54 26.37
C ARG A 257 0.61 -28.46 25.79
N GLY A 258 1.11 -27.68 24.82
CA GLY A 258 0.33 -26.64 24.13
C GLY A 258 -0.85 -27.19 23.34
N ARG A 259 -0.68 -28.32 22.64
CA ARG A 259 -1.76 -28.98 21.89
C ARG A 259 -2.79 -29.60 22.83
N TRP A 260 -2.35 -30.30 23.88
CA TRP A 260 -3.22 -30.89 24.89
C TRP A 260 -4.12 -29.86 25.60
N SER A 261 -3.58 -28.67 25.90
CA SER A 261 -4.38 -27.57 26.46
C SER A 261 -5.45 -27.05 25.48
N LEU A 262 -5.13 -26.99 24.18
CA LEU A 262 -6.08 -26.58 23.14
C LEU A 262 -7.20 -27.62 22.94
N MET A 263 -6.87 -28.92 22.94
CA MET A 263 -7.84 -30.00 22.80
C MET A 263 -8.84 -30.03 23.96
N ASN A 264 -8.35 -29.84 25.19
CA ASN A 264 -9.17 -29.86 26.41
C ASN A 264 -9.72 -28.47 26.79
N GLY A 265 -9.89 -27.56 25.83
CA GLY A 265 -10.56 -26.26 26.00
C GLY A 265 -9.95 -25.29 27.01
N SER A 266 -8.78 -25.57 27.60
CA SER A 266 -8.29 -24.92 28.83
C SER A 266 -7.69 -23.52 28.63
N ARG A 267 -7.92 -22.89 27.47
CA ARG A 267 -7.67 -21.46 27.27
C ARG A 267 -8.87 -20.64 27.71
N LYS A 268 -8.87 -20.19 28.97
CA LYS A 268 -9.60 -18.96 29.36
C LYS A 268 -9.23 -17.86 28.36
N ARG A 269 -10.21 -17.38 27.58
CA ARG A 269 -10.02 -16.19 26.73
C ARG A 269 -9.59 -15.04 27.64
N ARG A 270 -8.38 -14.50 27.46
CA ARG A 270 -8.05 -13.17 27.98
C ARG A 270 -8.94 -12.18 27.24
N SER A 271 -9.96 -11.67 27.92
CA SER A 271 -10.68 -10.48 27.49
C SER A 271 -9.69 -9.33 27.31
N ARG A 272 -9.93 -8.55 26.26
CA ARG A 272 -9.43 -7.19 26.11
C ARG A 272 -10.60 -6.25 26.36
#